data_AF-A0AAJ3YDB4-F1
#
_entry.id   AF-A0AAJ3YDB4-F1
#
_cell.length_a   1.000
_cell.length_b   1.000
_cell.length_c   1.000
_cell.angle_alpha   90.00
_cell.angle_beta   90.00
_cell.angle_gamma   90.00
#
_symmetry.space_group_name_H-M   'P 1'
#
loop_
_entity.id
_entity.type
_entity.pdbx_description
1 polymer ?
#
loop_
_entity_poly.entity_id
_entity_poly.type
_entity_poly.pdbx_seq_one_letter_code
_entity_poly.pdbx_strand_id
1 'polypeptide(L)'
;MLNQRLITLRNNNSDKALDKEHKDKEAQRYFKEKTANEYIKKLLNSPEKEFLTNRDYAVLKESYDKAHDIRKFEIDLYWKRTTYVWTLIASLITVTGLLLTAYYRLPSDSDVKNALIYMVEGVAVLGVVITIIGSKIIQGSEFWQKNWEYHVSLLEPLFSGRIYTTLVNKRANRFSISKLNFALYLLFLGVWLSLSEGVFLITYPGVDANNFFVILGIFSLAVFFISVLIDIFTYRKPSENKISINHWSVKIK
;
A
#
# COMPACT_ATOMS: atom_id res chain seq x y z
N MET A 1 -12.38 -55.50 -16.06
CA MET A 1 -11.68 -54.69 -17.09
C MET A 1 -12.57 -53.66 -17.81
N LEU A 2 -13.90 -53.84 -17.92
CA LEU A 2 -14.78 -52.83 -18.56
C LEU A 2 -14.88 -51.49 -17.79
N ASN A 3 -14.94 -51.53 -16.46
CA ASN A 3 -15.07 -50.31 -15.64
C ASN A 3 -13.85 -49.38 -15.71
N GLN A 4 -12.63 -49.93 -15.75
CA GLN A 4 -11.42 -49.11 -15.92
C GLN A 4 -11.38 -48.43 -17.28
N ARG A 5 -11.73 -49.14 -18.37
CA ARG A 5 -11.81 -48.54 -19.72
C ARG A 5 -12.86 -47.43 -19.82
N LEU A 6 -14.04 -47.61 -19.22
CA LEU A 6 -15.10 -46.60 -19.19
C LEU A 6 -14.67 -45.35 -18.39
N ILE A 7 -13.98 -45.53 -17.26
CA ILE A 7 -13.44 -44.41 -16.47
C ILE A 7 -12.36 -43.65 -17.25
N THR A 8 -11.42 -44.35 -17.90
CA THR A 8 -10.39 -43.69 -18.74
C THR A 8 -10.96 -43.02 -20.00
N LEU A 9 -11.97 -43.61 -20.65
CA LEU A 9 -12.63 -43.01 -21.82
C LEU A 9 -13.49 -41.80 -21.44
N ARG A 10 -14.14 -41.85 -20.26
CA ARG A 10 -14.91 -40.73 -19.71
C ARG A 10 -14.00 -39.55 -19.36
N ASN A 11 -12.85 -39.80 -18.72
CA ASN A 11 -11.85 -38.76 -18.45
C ASN A 11 -11.27 -38.16 -19.75
N ASN A 12 -10.93 -38.99 -20.74
CA ASN A 12 -10.40 -38.49 -22.03
C ASN A 12 -11.42 -37.65 -22.82
N ASN A 13 -12.71 -38.01 -22.79
CA ASN A 13 -13.75 -37.23 -23.49
C ASN A 13 -14.09 -35.93 -22.77
N SER A 14 -14.06 -35.90 -21.43
CA SER A 14 -14.23 -34.65 -20.67
C SER A 14 -13.05 -33.70 -20.85
N ASP A 15 -11.82 -34.21 -20.86
CA ASP A 15 -10.63 -33.40 -21.08
C ASP A 15 -10.60 -32.81 -22.50
N LYS A 16 -10.93 -33.61 -23.51
CA LYS A 16 -11.10 -33.10 -24.89
C LYS A 16 -12.23 -32.08 -25.04
N ALA A 17 -13.24 -32.07 -24.17
CA ALA A 17 -14.30 -31.06 -24.19
C ALA A 17 -13.86 -29.75 -23.53
N LEU A 18 -12.97 -29.83 -22.53
CA LEU A 18 -12.40 -28.68 -21.83
C LEU A 18 -11.41 -27.90 -22.70
N ASP A 19 -10.68 -28.59 -23.57
CA ASP A 19 -9.70 -27.98 -24.48
C ASP A 19 -10.31 -27.40 -25.77
N LYS A 20 -11.63 -27.48 -25.94
CA LYS A 20 -12.33 -26.82 -27.04
C LYS A 20 -12.42 -25.32 -26.82
N GLU A 21 -12.42 -24.58 -27.92
CA GLU A 21 -12.71 -23.14 -27.94
C GLU A 21 -14.01 -22.85 -27.16
N HIS A 22 -13.91 -21.88 -26.25
CA HIS A 22 -15.02 -21.42 -25.46
C HIS A 22 -16.03 -20.71 -26.35
N LYS A 23 -17.30 -21.11 -26.25
CA LYS A 23 -18.35 -20.72 -27.20
C LYS A 23 -18.79 -19.26 -27.09
N ASP A 24 -18.47 -18.58 -25.99
CA ASP A 24 -18.83 -17.18 -25.80
C ASP A 24 -18.01 -16.26 -26.72
N LYS A 25 -18.69 -15.71 -27.73
CA LYS A 25 -18.09 -14.80 -28.72
C LYS A 25 -17.61 -13.49 -28.10
N GLU A 26 -18.25 -13.00 -27.05
CA GLU A 26 -17.84 -11.77 -26.37
C GLU A 26 -16.56 -12.00 -25.57
N ALA A 27 -16.46 -13.14 -24.88
CA ALA A 27 -15.24 -13.54 -24.19
C ALA A 27 -14.05 -13.67 -25.16
N GLN A 28 -14.26 -14.30 -26.32
CA GLN A 28 -13.22 -14.38 -27.36
C GLN A 28 -12.87 -13.00 -27.92
N ARG A 29 -13.86 -12.13 -28.14
CA ARG A 29 -13.62 -10.74 -28.60
C ARG A 29 -12.79 -9.97 -27.57
N TYR A 30 -13.13 -10.07 -26.29
CA TYR A 30 -12.39 -9.44 -25.21
C TYR A 30 -10.96 -9.97 -25.11
N PHE A 31 -10.75 -11.29 -25.23
CA PHE A 31 -9.41 -11.88 -25.25
C PHE A 31 -8.53 -11.35 -26.38
N LYS A 32 -9.12 -10.95 -27.52
CA LYS A 32 -8.38 -10.34 -28.64
C LYS A 32 -8.03 -8.87 -28.43
N GLU A 33 -8.60 -8.20 -27.43
CA GLU A 33 -8.19 -6.84 -27.08
C GLU A 33 -6.76 -6.85 -26.55
N LYS A 34 -5.89 -5.95 -27.06
CA LYS A 34 -4.45 -5.94 -26.76
C LYS A 34 -4.11 -6.10 -25.27
N THR A 35 -4.71 -5.26 -24.42
CA THR A 35 -4.46 -5.26 -22.97
C THR A 35 -4.91 -6.55 -22.30
N ALA A 36 -6.11 -7.03 -22.62
CA ALA A 36 -6.66 -8.25 -22.06
C ALA A 36 -5.87 -9.48 -22.54
N ASN A 37 -5.45 -9.49 -23.81
CA ASN A 37 -4.63 -10.54 -24.39
C ASN A 37 -3.30 -10.72 -23.65
N GLU A 38 -2.54 -9.62 -23.49
CA GLU A 38 -1.25 -9.63 -22.80
C GLU A 38 -1.39 -10.10 -21.34
N TYR A 39 -2.39 -9.59 -20.62
CA TYR A 39 -2.67 -9.97 -19.24
C TYR A 39 -3.07 -11.44 -19.11
N ILE A 40 -4.07 -11.89 -19.88
CA ILE A 40 -4.61 -13.24 -19.78
C ILE A 40 -3.56 -14.28 -20.19
N LYS A 41 -2.79 -14.03 -21.25
CA LYS A 41 -1.69 -14.92 -21.66
C LYS A 41 -0.65 -15.11 -20.57
N LYS A 42 -0.29 -14.03 -19.87
CA LYS A 42 0.66 -14.11 -18.75
C LYS A 42 0.05 -14.82 -17.54
N LEU A 43 -1.21 -14.53 -17.22
CA LEU A 43 -1.94 -15.18 -16.12
C LEU A 43 -2.05 -16.69 -16.33
N LEU A 44 -2.32 -17.12 -17.56
CA LEU A 44 -2.41 -18.54 -17.96
C LEU A 44 -1.04 -19.16 -18.29
N ASN A 45 0.06 -18.39 -18.19
CA ASN A 45 1.40 -18.81 -18.60
C ASN A 45 1.45 -19.43 -20.01
N SER A 46 0.75 -18.83 -20.96
CA SER A 46 0.52 -19.35 -22.32
C SER A 46 0.66 -18.24 -23.37
N PRO A 47 1.90 -17.86 -23.76
CA PRO A 47 2.16 -16.70 -24.62
C PRO A 47 1.63 -16.85 -26.05
N GLU A 48 1.59 -18.09 -26.57
CA GLU A 48 1.15 -18.39 -27.94
C GLU A 48 -0.37 -18.60 -28.05
N LYS A 49 -1.13 -18.41 -26.97
CA LYS A 49 -2.57 -18.71 -26.96
C LYS A 49 -3.35 -17.80 -27.92
N GLU A 50 -4.09 -18.42 -28.85
CA GLU A 50 -4.87 -17.70 -29.88
C GLU A 50 -6.35 -17.51 -29.51
N PHE A 51 -6.91 -18.41 -28.71
CA PHE A 51 -8.30 -18.37 -28.24
C PHE A 51 -8.43 -18.94 -26.82
N LEU A 52 -9.52 -18.59 -26.13
CA LEU A 52 -9.84 -19.15 -24.82
C LEU A 52 -10.49 -20.53 -24.97
N THR A 53 -10.02 -21.52 -24.23
CA THR A 53 -10.69 -22.81 -24.07
C THR A 53 -11.67 -22.79 -22.90
N ASN A 54 -12.55 -23.80 -22.79
CA ASN A 54 -13.40 -23.94 -21.61
C ASN A 54 -12.57 -24.13 -20.32
N ARG A 55 -11.41 -24.79 -20.41
CA ARG A 55 -10.45 -24.91 -19.30
C ARG A 55 -9.91 -23.55 -18.88
N ASP A 56 -9.46 -22.74 -19.84
CA ASP A 56 -8.96 -21.38 -19.55
C ASP A 56 -10.03 -20.54 -18.88
N TYR A 57 -11.27 -20.61 -19.39
CA TYR A 57 -12.39 -19.87 -18.84
C TYR A 57 -12.67 -20.23 -17.38
N ALA A 58 -12.57 -21.52 -17.01
CA ALA A 58 -12.70 -21.97 -15.63
C ALA A 58 -11.56 -21.43 -14.74
N VAL A 59 -10.31 -21.45 -15.22
CA VAL A 59 -9.15 -20.88 -14.50
C VAL A 59 -9.30 -19.37 -14.32
N LEU A 60 -9.77 -18.65 -15.33
CA LEU A 60 -10.01 -17.21 -15.27
C LEU A 60 -11.12 -16.87 -14.27
N LYS A 61 -12.15 -17.72 -14.19
CA LYS A 61 -13.23 -17.56 -13.20
C LYS A 61 -12.71 -17.75 -11.78
N GLU A 62 -11.94 -18.80 -11.53
CA GLU A 62 -11.29 -19.02 -10.24
C GLU A 62 -10.34 -17.87 -9.87
N SER A 63 -9.58 -17.36 -10.84
CA SER A 63 -8.67 -16.23 -10.65
C SER A 63 -9.43 -14.94 -10.30
N TYR A 64 -10.60 -14.72 -10.92
CA TYR A 64 -11.47 -13.57 -10.65
C TYR A 64 -12.02 -13.63 -9.22
N ASP A 65 -12.51 -14.80 -8.80
CA ASP A 65 -13.08 -14.99 -7.47
C ASP A 65 -11.98 -14.83 -6.39
N LYS A 66 -10.78 -15.40 -6.61
CA LYS A 66 -9.62 -15.18 -5.72
C LYS A 66 -9.19 -13.72 -5.66
N ALA A 67 -9.15 -13.02 -6.79
CA ALA A 67 -8.77 -11.61 -6.82
C ALA A 67 -9.73 -10.75 -6.00
N HIS A 68 -11.03 -11.06 -6.01
CA HIS A 68 -12.03 -10.41 -5.16
C HIS A 68 -11.79 -10.63 -3.68
N ASP A 69 -11.55 -11.88 -3.29
CA ASP A 69 -11.33 -12.25 -1.90
C ASP A 69 -10.05 -11.60 -1.36
N ILE A 70 -8.96 -11.67 -2.12
CA ILE A 70 -7.68 -11.06 -1.73
C ILE A 70 -7.79 -9.53 -1.67
N ARG A 71 -8.52 -8.90 -2.62
CA ARG A 71 -8.77 -7.45 -2.55
C ARG A 71 -9.51 -7.07 -1.27
N LYS A 72 -10.56 -7.81 -0.90
CA LYS A 72 -11.30 -7.58 0.36
C LYS A 72 -10.39 -7.77 1.58
N PHE A 73 -9.55 -8.80 1.56
CA PHE A 73 -8.57 -9.06 2.61
C PHE A 73 -7.53 -7.92 2.73
N GLU A 74 -7.01 -7.40 1.61
CA GLU A 74 -6.06 -6.28 1.63
C GLU A 74 -6.68 -4.98 2.17
N ILE A 75 -7.96 -4.72 1.90
CA ILE A 75 -8.68 -3.59 2.50
C ILE A 75 -8.76 -3.74 4.02
N ASP A 76 -9.05 -4.93 4.54
CA ASP A 76 -9.06 -5.18 5.99
C ASP A 76 -7.65 -5.03 6.61
N LEU A 77 -6.63 -5.61 5.96
CA LEU A 77 -5.25 -5.44 6.39
C LEU A 77 -4.77 -3.99 6.33
N TYR A 78 -5.22 -3.20 5.36
CA TYR A 78 -4.93 -1.76 5.27
C TYR A 78 -5.36 -1.05 6.56
N TRP A 79 -6.60 -1.29 6.99
CA TRP A 79 -7.13 -0.69 8.22
C TRP A 79 -6.42 -1.21 9.47
N LYS A 80 -6.13 -2.52 9.56
CA LYS A 80 -5.37 -3.09 10.69
C LYS A 80 -3.99 -2.48 10.83
N ARG A 81 -3.24 -2.38 9.72
CA ARG A 81 -1.91 -1.74 9.67
C ARG A 81 -1.99 -0.26 10.08
N THR A 82 -3.01 0.45 9.60
CA THR A 82 -3.26 1.85 9.97
C THR A 82 -3.51 2.00 11.46
N THR A 83 -4.37 1.17 12.04
CA THR A 83 -4.69 1.19 13.47
C THR A 83 -3.44 0.94 14.32
N TYR A 84 -2.60 -0.05 13.97
CA TYR A 84 -1.36 -0.30 14.73
C TYR A 84 -0.45 0.92 14.79
N VAL A 85 -0.26 1.61 13.65
CA VAL A 85 0.55 2.83 13.58
C VAL A 85 -0.08 3.96 14.40
N TRP A 86 -1.38 4.18 14.29
CA TRP A 86 -2.08 5.21 15.05
C TRP A 86 -2.05 4.94 16.55
N THR A 87 -2.16 3.68 16.97
CA THR A 87 -2.01 3.30 18.38
C THR A 87 -0.63 3.68 18.91
N LEU A 88 0.45 3.38 18.18
CA LEU A 88 1.80 3.76 18.58
C LEU A 88 1.95 5.29 18.67
N ILE A 89 1.46 6.03 17.67
CA ILE A 89 1.49 7.51 17.68
C ILE A 89 0.73 8.05 18.90
N ALA A 90 -0.48 7.55 19.17
CA ALA A 90 -1.28 7.97 20.32
C ALA A 90 -0.58 7.66 21.65
N SER A 91 0.09 6.51 21.77
CA SER A 91 0.90 6.17 22.94
C SER A 91 2.05 7.16 23.14
N LEU A 92 2.78 7.51 22.08
CA LEU A 92 3.88 8.50 22.18
C LEU A 92 3.36 9.89 22.57
N ILE A 93 2.23 10.32 22.02
CA ILE A 93 1.59 11.59 22.40
C ILE A 93 1.21 11.57 23.89
N THR A 94 0.69 10.44 24.37
CA THR A 94 0.32 10.26 25.78
C THR A 94 1.54 10.35 26.70
N VAL A 95 2.62 9.63 26.37
CA VAL A 95 3.88 9.67 27.11
C VAL A 95 4.46 11.09 27.12
N THR A 96 4.45 11.78 25.97
CA THR A 96 4.88 13.18 25.86
C THR A 96 4.09 14.08 26.81
N GLY A 97 2.76 13.96 26.83
CA GLY A 97 1.90 14.74 27.72
C GLY A 97 2.19 14.50 29.19
N LEU A 98 2.44 13.24 29.58
CA LEU A 98 2.82 12.88 30.95
C LEU A 98 4.17 13.47 31.36
N LEU A 99 5.19 13.36 30.48
CA LEU A 99 6.52 13.90 30.71
C LEU A 99 6.50 15.43 30.85
N LEU A 100 5.80 16.12 29.95
CA LEU A 100 5.64 17.58 30.02
C LEU A 100 4.87 18.01 31.26
N THR A 101 3.80 17.29 31.63
CA THR A 101 3.06 17.57 32.88
C THR A 101 3.96 17.43 34.11
N ALA A 102 4.81 16.40 34.16
CA ALA A 102 5.79 16.23 35.22
C ALA A 102 6.82 17.38 35.23
N TYR A 103 7.32 17.77 34.06
CA TYR A 103 8.28 18.86 33.92
C TYR A 103 7.74 20.19 34.45
N TYR A 104 6.50 20.55 34.10
CA TYR A 104 5.88 21.81 34.53
C TYR A 104 5.47 21.84 36.01
N ARG A 105 5.37 20.68 36.67
CA ARG A 105 5.09 20.58 38.11
C ARG A 105 6.33 20.74 38.98
N LEU A 106 7.53 20.54 38.43
CA LEU A 106 8.77 20.62 39.19
C LEU A 106 9.28 22.07 39.31
N PRO A 107 9.86 22.43 40.49
CA PRO A 107 10.58 23.68 40.67
C PRO A 107 11.68 23.88 39.62
N SER A 108 11.91 25.13 39.20
CA SER A 108 12.84 25.45 38.10
C SER A 108 14.30 25.06 38.36
N ASP A 109 14.69 24.90 39.61
CA ASP A 109 16.02 24.52 40.10
C ASP A 109 16.19 23.00 40.27
N SER A 110 15.19 22.19 39.90
CA SER A 110 15.29 20.73 40.00
C SER A 110 16.17 20.13 38.91
N ASP A 111 17.25 19.44 39.31
CA ASP A 111 18.15 18.69 38.41
C ASP A 111 17.41 17.66 37.52
N VAL A 112 16.23 17.20 37.97
CA VAL A 112 15.39 16.22 37.25
C VAL A 112 14.71 16.83 36.01
N LYS A 113 14.54 18.16 35.95
CA LYS A 113 13.86 18.82 34.82
C LYS A 113 14.59 18.63 33.49
N ASN A 114 15.92 18.68 33.51
CA ASN A 114 16.74 18.44 32.32
C ASN A 114 16.56 17.00 31.80
N ALA A 115 16.54 16.02 32.71
CA ALA A 115 16.31 14.63 32.34
C ALA A 115 14.93 14.43 31.67
N LEU A 116 13.88 15.06 32.21
CA LEU A 116 12.53 14.99 31.62
C LEU A 116 12.46 15.61 30.23
N ILE A 117 13.11 16.75 30.00
CA ILE A 117 13.15 17.39 28.67
C ILE A 117 13.91 16.53 27.66
N TYR A 118 15.05 15.94 28.04
CA TYR A 118 15.75 15.00 27.16
C TYR A 118 14.96 13.71 26.90
N MET A 119 14.12 13.26 27.83
CA MET A 119 13.18 12.16 27.57
C MET A 119 12.09 12.57 26.56
N VAL A 120 11.57 13.80 26.65
CA VAL A 120 10.62 14.34 25.66
C VAL A 120 11.27 14.38 24.27
N GLU A 121 12.53 14.82 24.18
CA GLU A 121 13.28 14.80 22.92
C GLU A 121 13.42 13.38 22.36
N GLY A 122 13.77 12.41 23.20
CA GLY A 122 13.84 11.01 22.79
C GLY A 122 12.52 10.48 22.25
N VAL A 123 11.39 10.84 22.87
CA VAL A 123 10.04 10.49 22.39
C VAL A 123 9.73 11.18 21.07
N ALA A 124 10.12 12.45 20.89
CA ALA A 124 9.94 13.19 19.64
C ALA A 124 10.69 12.53 18.47
N VAL A 125 11.96 12.17 18.67
CA VAL A 125 12.78 11.46 17.67
C VAL A 125 12.16 10.10 17.32
N LEU A 126 11.71 9.32 18.31
CA LEU A 126 10.99 8.07 18.06
C LEU A 126 9.69 8.31 17.28
N GLY A 127 8.97 9.39 17.59
CA GLY A 127 7.77 9.82 16.88
C GLY A 127 8.02 10.11 15.40
N VAL A 128 9.10 10.83 15.08
CA VAL A 128 9.53 11.06 13.69
C VAL A 128 9.76 9.73 12.97
N VAL A 129 10.55 8.83 13.55
CA VAL A 129 10.89 7.54 12.93
C VAL A 129 9.65 6.68 12.71
N ILE A 130 8.79 6.54 13.73
CA ILE A 130 7.54 5.76 13.63
C ILE A 130 6.60 6.36 12.59
N THR A 131 6.51 7.68 12.50
CA THR A 131 5.66 8.36 11.51
C THR A 131 6.17 8.11 10.09
N ILE A 132 7.48 8.18 9.85
CA ILE A 132 8.09 7.86 8.55
C ILE A 132 7.81 6.41 8.18
N ILE A 133 8.12 5.45 9.07
CA ILE A 133 7.88 4.01 8.83
C ILE A 133 6.39 3.75 8.57
N GLY A 134 5.52 4.33 9.39
CA GLY A 134 4.07 4.24 9.25
C GLY A 134 3.60 4.71 7.88
N SER A 135 4.10 5.84 7.40
CA SER A 135 3.79 6.35 6.07
C SER A 135 4.17 5.37 4.95
N LYS A 136 5.28 4.63 5.10
CA LYS A 136 5.75 3.64 4.12
C LYS A 136 4.92 2.36 4.16
N ILE A 137 4.50 1.92 5.36
CA ILE A 137 3.57 0.79 5.54
C ILE A 137 2.26 1.06 4.78
N ILE A 138 1.71 2.27 4.92
CA ILE A 138 0.45 2.64 4.24
C ILE A 138 0.62 2.73 2.73
N GLN A 139 1.73 3.30 2.25
CA GLN A 139 2.04 3.32 0.82
C GLN A 139 2.17 1.91 0.22
N GLY A 140 2.85 0.99 0.91
CA GLY A 140 2.95 -0.40 0.50
C GLY A 140 1.60 -1.13 0.49
N SER A 141 0.74 -0.82 1.46
CA SER A 141 -0.62 -1.38 1.54
C SER A 141 -1.49 -0.92 0.38
N GLU A 142 -1.42 0.37 0.03
CA GLU A 142 -2.12 0.94 -1.12
C GLU A 142 -1.67 0.29 -2.44
N PHE A 143 -0.36 0.03 -2.60
CA PHE A 143 0.17 -0.65 -3.78
C PHE A 143 -0.48 -2.02 -3.98
N TRP A 144 -0.52 -2.86 -2.95
CA TRP A 144 -1.11 -4.20 -3.04
C TRP A 144 -2.62 -4.16 -3.26
N GLN A 145 -3.32 -3.24 -2.59
CA GLN A 145 -4.75 -3.05 -2.82
C GLN A 145 -5.03 -2.72 -4.30
N LYS A 146 -4.31 -1.74 -4.87
CA LYS A 146 -4.45 -1.35 -6.28
C LYS A 146 -4.11 -2.51 -7.22
N ASN A 147 -3.07 -3.29 -6.92
CA ASN A 147 -2.70 -4.46 -7.71
C ASN A 147 -3.89 -5.43 -7.85
N TRP A 148 -4.55 -5.76 -6.74
CA TRP A 148 -5.71 -6.66 -6.77
C TRP A 148 -6.96 -6.02 -7.38
N GLU A 149 -7.16 -4.72 -7.21
CA GLU A 149 -8.19 -3.96 -7.95
C GLU A 149 -7.97 -4.04 -9.47
N TYR A 150 -6.71 -3.98 -9.94
CA TYR A 150 -6.41 -4.17 -11.36
C TYR A 150 -6.72 -5.59 -11.84
N HIS A 151 -6.34 -6.63 -11.09
CA HIS A 151 -6.69 -8.01 -11.42
C HIS A 151 -8.21 -8.18 -11.56
N VAL A 152 -9.00 -7.65 -10.62
CA VAL A 152 -10.47 -7.67 -10.68
C VAL A 152 -10.96 -6.92 -11.93
N SER A 153 -10.44 -5.71 -12.19
CA SER A 153 -10.86 -4.88 -13.32
C SER A 153 -10.59 -5.50 -14.70
N LEU A 154 -9.54 -6.32 -14.83
CA LEU A 154 -9.17 -6.98 -16.07
C LEU A 154 -9.94 -8.28 -16.30
N LEU A 155 -10.44 -8.89 -15.23
CA LEU A 155 -11.19 -10.15 -15.28
C LEU A 155 -12.71 -9.93 -15.27
N GLU A 156 -13.21 -8.84 -14.69
CA GLU A 156 -14.65 -8.56 -14.58
C GLU A 156 -15.41 -8.61 -15.93
N PRO A 157 -14.88 -8.15 -17.08
CA PRO A 157 -15.65 -8.13 -18.32
C PRO A 157 -16.04 -9.52 -18.82
N LEU A 158 -15.34 -10.57 -18.36
CA LEU A 158 -15.66 -11.96 -18.68
C LEU A 158 -16.80 -12.52 -17.83
N PHE A 159 -17.10 -11.96 -16.65
CA PHE A 159 -17.96 -12.65 -15.67
C PHE A 159 -19.08 -11.79 -15.08
N SER A 160 -18.80 -10.53 -14.76
CA SER A 160 -19.71 -9.66 -14.01
C SER A 160 -20.00 -8.33 -14.73
N GLY A 161 -19.49 -8.17 -15.94
CA GLY A 161 -19.55 -6.91 -16.67
C GLY A 161 -18.46 -5.96 -16.19
N ARG A 162 -18.79 -4.66 -16.04
CA ARG A 162 -17.81 -3.60 -15.76
C ARG A 162 -18.12 -2.85 -14.46
N ILE A 163 -18.41 -3.56 -13.37
CA ILE A 163 -18.89 -2.94 -12.13
C ILE A 163 -17.80 -2.15 -11.38
N TYR A 164 -16.53 -2.55 -11.45
CA TYR A 164 -15.41 -1.83 -10.85
C TYR A 164 -14.97 -0.66 -11.71
N THR A 165 -14.87 -0.88 -13.02
CA THR A 165 -14.36 0.13 -13.94
C THR A 165 -15.39 1.20 -14.28
N THR A 166 -16.69 0.88 -14.22
CA THR A 166 -17.75 1.84 -14.56
C THR A 166 -18.07 2.74 -13.38
N LEU A 167 -17.55 3.97 -13.46
CA LEU A 167 -17.98 5.03 -12.58
C LEU A 167 -19.29 5.66 -13.05
N VAL A 168 -20.36 5.48 -12.28
CA VAL A 168 -21.70 6.01 -12.58
C VAL A 168 -21.73 7.54 -12.54
N ASN A 169 -21.13 8.15 -11.51
CA ASN A 169 -21.07 9.61 -11.38
C ASN A 169 -19.66 10.14 -11.63
N LYS A 170 -19.40 10.57 -12.87
CA LYS A 170 -18.10 11.14 -13.28
C LYS A 170 -17.92 12.61 -12.91
N ARG A 171 -19.00 13.32 -12.55
CA ARG A 171 -18.99 14.76 -12.27
C ARG A 171 -18.83 15.07 -10.77
N ALA A 172 -19.04 14.09 -9.90
CA ALA A 172 -18.83 14.26 -8.47
C ALA A 172 -17.33 14.36 -8.15
N ASN A 173 -16.95 15.45 -7.47
CA ASN A 173 -15.63 15.59 -6.87
C ASN A 173 -15.47 14.56 -5.74
N ARG A 174 -14.30 13.92 -5.69
CA ARG A 174 -13.99 12.87 -4.70
C ARG A 174 -12.61 13.13 -4.10
N PHE A 175 -12.51 12.97 -2.79
CA PHE A 175 -11.22 13.01 -2.12
C PHE A 175 -10.48 11.68 -2.30
N SER A 176 -9.17 11.76 -2.52
CA SER A 176 -8.32 10.57 -2.53
C SER A 176 -7.97 10.20 -1.09
N ILE A 177 -8.43 9.03 -0.66
CA ILE A 177 -8.14 8.48 0.67
C ILE A 177 -6.62 8.43 0.91
N SER A 178 -5.85 8.03 -0.11
CA SER A 178 -4.39 7.98 -0.03
C SER A 178 -3.75 9.35 0.17
N LYS A 179 -4.22 10.38 -0.54
CA LYS A 179 -3.72 11.75 -0.37
C LYS A 179 -4.10 12.32 1.00
N LEU A 180 -5.29 12.01 1.50
CA LEU A 180 -5.71 12.39 2.85
C LEU A 180 -4.84 11.72 3.91
N ASN A 181 -4.57 10.42 3.78
CA ASN A 181 -3.68 9.72 4.70
C ASN A 181 -2.25 10.28 4.63
N PHE A 182 -1.73 10.54 3.43
CA PHE A 182 -0.43 11.20 3.27
C PHE A 182 -0.39 12.56 4.00
N ALA A 183 -1.41 13.40 3.84
CA ALA A 183 -1.51 14.67 4.55
C ALA A 183 -1.55 14.48 6.08
N LEU A 184 -2.25 13.45 6.57
CA LEU A 184 -2.28 13.13 8.00
C LEU A 184 -0.90 12.74 8.54
N TYR A 185 -0.14 11.92 7.82
CA TYR A 185 1.23 11.57 8.21
C TYR A 185 2.18 12.76 8.15
N LEU A 186 1.99 13.70 7.21
CA LEU A 186 2.72 14.96 7.21
C LEU A 186 2.40 15.81 8.44
N LEU A 187 1.14 15.84 8.88
CA LEU A 187 0.75 16.55 10.11
C LEU A 187 1.41 15.91 11.34
N PHE A 188 1.36 14.59 11.48
CA PHE A 188 2.04 13.91 12.59
C PHE A 188 3.54 14.19 12.59
N LEU A 189 4.18 14.15 11.42
CA LEU A 189 5.60 14.46 11.29
C LEU A 189 5.87 15.90 11.75
N GLY A 190 5.07 16.86 11.29
CA GLY A 190 5.15 18.26 11.71
C GLY A 190 5.05 18.43 13.22
N VAL A 191 4.11 17.73 13.88
CA VAL A 191 3.96 17.77 15.35
C VAL A 191 5.22 17.31 16.07
N TRP A 192 5.85 16.21 15.62
CA TRP A 192 7.08 15.72 16.24
C TRP A 192 8.26 16.65 16.02
N LEU A 193 8.37 17.25 14.83
CA LEU A 193 9.41 18.24 14.53
C LEU A 193 9.22 19.51 15.36
N SER A 194 8.00 20.06 15.44
CA SER A 194 7.70 21.21 16.30
C SER A 194 8.00 20.93 17.78
N LEU A 195 7.75 19.70 18.24
CA LEU A 195 8.05 19.32 19.62
C LEU A 195 9.57 19.33 19.89
N SER A 196 10.37 18.74 18.99
CA SER A 196 11.83 18.73 19.09
C SER A 196 12.41 20.15 19.03
N GLU A 197 11.90 21.00 18.14
CA GLU A 197 12.25 22.42 18.09
C GLU A 197 11.90 23.15 19.38
N GLY A 198 10.73 22.89 19.97
CA GLY A 198 10.34 23.45 21.26
C GLY A 198 11.27 23.05 22.40
N VAL A 199 11.68 21.78 22.45
CA VAL A 199 12.68 21.28 23.42
C VAL A 199 14.03 21.96 23.22
N PHE A 200 14.47 22.11 21.97
CA PHE A 200 15.72 22.80 21.65
C PHE A 200 15.71 24.25 22.15
N LEU A 201 14.64 25.01 21.90
CA LEU A 201 14.52 26.41 22.34
C LEU A 201 14.51 26.54 23.87
N ILE A 202 13.88 25.60 24.59
CA ILE A 202 13.89 25.57 26.06
C ILE A 202 15.30 25.27 26.59
N THR A 203 16.03 24.38 25.94
CA THR A 203 17.36 23.93 26.38
C THR A 203 18.44 24.98 26.06
N TYR A 204 18.28 25.73 24.97
CA TYR A 204 19.25 26.72 24.48
C TYR A 204 18.60 28.10 24.26
N PRO A 205 18.10 28.77 25.31
CA PRO A 205 17.32 30.01 25.20
C PRO A 205 18.12 31.21 24.66
N GLY A 206 19.44 31.13 24.63
CA GLY A 206 20.35 32.19 24.15
C GLY A 206 20.87 31.99 22.72
N VAL A 207 20.36 31.01 21.97
CA VAL A 207 20.81 30.78 20.59
C VAL A 207 20.36 31.93 19.69
N ASP A 208 21.26 32.47 18.86
CA ASP A 208 20.86 33.47 17.88
C ASP A 208 20.10 32.85 16.70
N ALA A 209 19.40 33.70 15.95
CA ALA A 209 18.55 33.26 14.84
C ALA A 209 19.32 32.51 13.74
N ASN A 210 20.57 32.91 13.44
CA ASN A 210 21.36 32.26 12.40
C ASN A 210 21.72 30.83 12.83
N ASN A 211 22.20 30.67 14.06
CA ASN A 211 22.53 29.36 14.62
C ASN A 211 21.29 28.46 14.75
N PHE A 212 20.12 29.02 15.10
CA PHE A 212 18.85 28.30 15.08
C PHE A 212 18.53 27.71 13.70
N PHE A 213 18.58 28.53 12.64
CA PHE A 213 18.28 28.05 11.28
C PHE A 213 19.32 27.05 10.76
N VAL A 214 20.60 27.19 11.13
CA VAL A 214 21.64 26.21 10.78
C VAL A 214 21.34 24.86 11.43
N ILE A 215 21.02 24.84 12.72
CA ILE A 215 20.69 23.60 13.45
C ILE A 215 19.41 22.97 12.91
N LEU A 216 18.39 23.77 12.63
CA LEU A 216 17.15 23.32 11.98
C LEU A 216 17.43 22.66 10.62
N GLY A 217 18.34 23.25 9.82
CA GLY A 217 18.79 22.69 8.55
C GLY A 217 19.50 21.34 8.72
N ILE A 218 20.40 21.23 9.70
CA ILE A 218 21.11 19.97 10.02
C ILE A 218 20.12 18.90 10.47
N PHE A 219 19.19 19.23 11.35
CA PHE A 219 18.17 18.30 11.83
C PHE A 219 17.25 17.83 10.70
N SER A 220 16.78 18.76 9.85
CA SER A 220 15.99 18.44 8.67
C SER A 220 16.73 17.50 7.70
N LEU A 221 18.04 17.72 7.51
CA LEU A 221 18.89 16.85 6.71
C LEU A 221 19.04 15.47 7.34
N ALA A 222 19.17 15.37 8.66
CA ALA A 222 19.23 14.10 9.38
C ALA A 222 17.92 13.31 9.23
N VAL A 223 16.77 13.96 9.38
CA VAL A 223 15.45 13.35 9.16
C VAL A 223 15.30 12.86 7.71
N PHE A 224 15.72 13.68 6.74
CA PHE A 224 15.74 13.28 5.34
C PHE A 224 16.64 12.07 5.10
N PHE A 225 17.86 12.07 5.67
CA PHE A 225 18.80 10.97 5.54
C PHE A 225 18.26 9.67 6.14
N ILE A 226 17.63 9.74 7.33
CA ILE A 226 16.95 8.59 7.95
C ILE A 226 15.85 8.07 7.03
N SER A 227 15.02 8.95 6.45
CA SER A 227 13.99 8.53 5.48
C SER A 227 14.60 7.83 4.26
N VAL A 228 15.71 8.36 3.72
CA VAL A 228 16.41 7.76 2.57
C VAL A 228 17.00 6.41 2.94
N LEU A 229 17.60 6.26 4.12
CA LEU A 229 18.10 4.98 4.60
C LEU A 229 16.98 3.95 4.71
N ILE A 230 15.86 4.32 5.32
CA ILE A 230 14.67 3.45 5.39
C ILE A 230 14.24 3.04 3.99
N ASP A 231 14.20 3.97 3.04
CA ASP A 231 13.88 3.67 1.65
C ASP A 231 14.88 2.69 1.04
N ILE A 232 16.20 2.90 1.19
CA ILE A 232 17.21 1.99 0.65
C ILE A 232 17.08 0.57 1.23
N PHE A 233 16.85 0.45 2.54
CA PHE A 233 16.73 -0.86 3.20
C PHE A 233 15.42 -1.59 2.89
N THR A 234 14.33 -0.86 2.67
CA THR A 234 12.99 -1.46 2.54
C THR A 234 12.47 -1.51 1.11
N TYR A 235 12.99 -0.66 0.22
CA TYR A 235 12.52 -0.58 -1.15
C TYR A 235 12.93 -1.81 -1.95
N ARG A 236 11.92 -2.57 -2.40
CA ARG A 236 12.11 -3.69 -3.32
C ARG A 236 11.85 -3.23 -4.75
N LYS A 237 12.86 -3.31 -5.60
CA LYS A 237 12.70 -3.14 -7.06
C LYS A 237 11.95 -4.36 -7.62
N PRO A 238 10.92 -4.15 -8.46
CA PRO A 238 10.25 -5.24 -9.17
C PRO A 238 11.22 -5.92 -10.15
N SER A 239 11.16 -7.26 -10.27
CA SER A 239 11.91 -8.01 -11.28
C SER A 239 11.39 -7.67 -12.69
N GLU A 240 12.28 -7.53 -13.69
CA GLU A 240 12.07 -6.90 -15.02
C GLU A 240 10.99 -7.47 -15.97
N ASN A 241 10.01 -8.25 -15.51
CA ASN A 241 8.90 -8.75 -16.35
C ASN A 241 7.83 -7.66 -16.58
N LYS A 242 8.21 -6.61 -17.31
CA LYS A 242 7.43 -5.39 -17.62
C LYS A 242 6.14 -5.70 -18.41
N ILE A 243 5.00 -5.15 -17.98
CA ILE A 243 3.77 -5.06 -18.79
C ILE A 243 3.35 -3.59 -18.81
N SER A 244 3.12 -3.01 -19.99
CA SER A 244 2.52 -1.68 -20.12
C SER A 244 1.02 -1.80 -20.35
N ILE A 245 0.21 -1.62 -19.29
CA ILE A 245 -1.24 -1.61 -19.41
C ILE A 245 -1.68 -0.19 -19.80
N ASN A 246 -1.87 0.02 -21.10
CA ASN A 246 -2.16 1.35 -21.69
C ASN A 246 -3.50 1.97 -21.23
N HIS A 247 -4.44 1.18 -20.71
CA HIS A 247 -5.76 1.69 -20.34
C HIS A 247 -5.73 2.60 -19.09
N TRP A 248 -4.69 2.52 -18.26
CA TRP A 248 -4.64 3.24 -16.98
C TRP A 248 -3.41 4.12 -16.78
N SER A 249 -2.56 4.33 -17.79
CA SER A 249 -1.26 5.00 -17.62
C SER A 249 -0.41 4.39 -16.48
N VAL A 250 -0.66 3.13 -16.13
CA VAL A 250 0.10 2.42 -15.11
C VAL A 250 1.23 1.68 -15.82
N LYS A 251 2.42 2.28 -15.77
CA LYS A 251 3.65 1.49 -15.85
C LYS A 251 3.82 0.85 -14.48
N ILE A 252 3.40 -0.40 -14.33
CA ILE A 252 3.84 -1.19 -13.18
C ILE A 252 5.33 -1.40 -13.43
N LYS A 253 6.15 -0.59 -12.75
CA LYS A 253 7.62 -0.69 -12.80
C LYS A 253 8.07 -2.05 -12.31
#